data_AF-A0A9P7YDX1-F1
#
_entry.id   AF-A0A9P7YDX1-F1
#
_cell.length_a   1.000
_cell.length_b   1.000
_cell.length_c   1.000
_cell.angle_alpha   90.00
_cell.angle_beta   90.00
_cell.angle_gamma   90.00
#
_symmetry.space_group_name_H-M   'P 1'
#
loop_
_entity.id
_entity.type
_entity.pdbx_description
1 polymer ?
#
loop_
_entity_poly.entity_id
_entity_poly.type
_entity_poly.pdbx_seq_one_letter_code
_entity_poly.pdbx_strand_id
1 'polypeptide(L)'
;MNRDLKYLSNDPREREFVEITRCATNMMAIQLTLIAALEAIIPNVSTRSSIKLHIIGAAAVEFNSIPAFKELSHLLPSLVVLHLSFVGLNVRGPTNDPESHSPHTRQCCTMCTKMGRTISITSWRGPYHAYLETEFYKTPDLAAAFHSGFSVNQQSD
;
A
#
# COMPACT_ATOMS: atom_id res chain seq x y z
N MET A 1 -15.69 16.58 -12.78
CA MET A 1 -15.91 15.81 -11.54
C MET A 1 -15.97 16.81 -10.40
N ASN A 2 -17.12 16.95 -9.74
CA ASN A 2 -17.30 17.94 -8.68
C ASN A 2 -16.37 17.56 -7.53
N ARG A 3 -15.34 18.38 -7.25
CA ARG A 3 -14.33 18.10 -6.21
C ARG A 3 -14.93 18.13 -4.80
N ASP A 4 -16.07 18.78 -4.66
CA ASP A 4 -16.87 18.82 -3.45
C ASP A 4 -17.99 17.78 -3.56
N LEU A 5 -17.77 16.57 -3.04
CA LEU A 5 -18.86 15.65 -2.70
C LEU A 5 -19.59 16.22 -1.47
N LYS A 6 -20.34 17.30 -1.66
CA LYS A 6 -21.20 17.90 -0.64
C LYS A 6 -22.58 17.25 -0.71
N TYR A 7 -23.19 17.04 0.45
CA TYR A 7 -24.59 16.63 0.53
C TYR A 7 -25.46 17.73 -0.10
N LEU A 8 -26.24 17.41 -1.13
CA LEU A 8 -27.14 18.36 -1.77
C LEU A 8 -28.51 18.35 -1.10
N SER A 9 -28.88 17.22 -0.46
CA SER A 9 -30.07 17.08 0.36
C SER A 9 -29.75 16.42 1.71
N ASN A 10 -30.63 16.58 2.69
CA ASN A 10 -30.56 15.85 3.97
C ASN A 10 -31.09 14.40 3.84
N ASP A 11 -31.11 13.80 2.65
CA ASP A 11 -31.48 12.39 2.47
C ASP A 11 -30.42 11.48 3.10
N PRO A 12 -30.78 10.64 4.09
CA PRO A 12 -29.86 9.70 4.72
C PRO A 12 -29.16 8.77 3.70
N ARG A 13 -29.82 8.39 2.61
CA ARG A 13 -29.25 7.51 1.58
C ARG A 13 -28.20 8.21 0.73
N GLU A 14 -28.41 9.49 0.40
CA GLU A 14 -27.44 10.30 -0.32
C GLU A 14 -26.18 10.47 0.54
N ARG A 15 -26.37 10.73 1.84
CA ARG A 15 -25.27 10.83 2.81
C ARG A 15 -24.44 9.56 2.89
N GLU A 16 -25.11 8.42 3.04
CA GLU A 16 -24.46 7.11 3.08
C GLU A 16 -23.66 6.84 1.81
N PHE A 17 -24.25 7.09 0.63
CA PHE A 17 -23.57 6.91 -0.65
C PHE A 17 -22.32 7.78 -0.80
N VAL A 18 -22.41 9.07 -0.43
CA VAL A 18 -21.27 10.00 -0.48
C VAL A 18 -20.14 9.55 0.45
N GLU A 19 -20.47 9.14 1.69
CA GLU A 19 -19.45 8.68 2.65
C GLU A 19 -18.78 7.37 2.21
N ILE A 20 -19.56 6.42 1.68
CA ILE A 20 -19.02 5.17 1.12
C ILE A 20 -18.08 5.48 -0.05
N THR A 21 -18.49 6.38 -0.94
CA THR A 21 -17.68 6.78 -2.10
C THR A 21 -16.37 7.44 -1.66
N ARG A 22 -16.44 8.39 -0.71
CA ARG A 22 -15.26 9.05 -0.14
C ARG A 22 -14.31 8.05 0.53
N CYS A 23 -14.86 7.12 1.31
CA CYS A 23 -14.10 6.05 1.93
C CYS A 23 -13.40 5.18 0.89
N ALA A 24 -14.13 4.72 -0.13
CA ALA A 24 -13.59 3.88 -1.20
C ALA A 24 -12.48 4.59 -2.00
N THR A 25 -12.68 5.87 -2.37
CA THR A 25 -11.66 6.66 -3.06
C THR A 25 -10.39 6.80 -2.22
N ASN A 26 -10.53 7.14 -0.93
CA ASN A 26 -9.38 7.26 -0.03
C ASN A 26 -8.66 5.93 0.17
N MET A 27 -9.40 4.82 0.29
CA MET A 27 -8.82 3.49 0.46
C MET A 27 -8.01 3.03 -0.76
N MET A 28 -8.39 3.44 -1.97
CA MET A 28 -7.72 3.04 -3.21
C MET A 28 -6.59 4.00 -3.63
N ALA A 29 -6.50 5.19 -3.03
CA ALA A 29 -5.55 6.21 -3.46
C ALA A 29 -4.10 5.73 -3.46
N ILE A 30 -3.69 4.98 -2.42
CA ILE A 30 -2.35 4.40 -2.31
C ILE A 30 -2.07 3.45 -3.48
N GLN A 31 -3.00 2.52 -3.76
CA GLN A 31 -2.81 1.49 -4.78
C GLN A 31 -2.81 2.07 -6.20
N LEU A 32 -3.70 3.02 -6.49
CA LEU A 32 -3.72 3.70 -7.79
C LEU A 32 -2.46 4.53 -8.01
N THR A 33 -1.96 5.19 -6.95
CA THR A 33 -0.68 5.91 -7.00
C THR A 33 0.50 4.96 -7.25
N LEU A 34 0.52 3.81 -6.57
CA LEU A 34 1.55 2.79 -6.77
C LEU A 34 1.55 2.25 -8.20
N ILE A 35 0.39 1.96 -8.79
CA ILE A 35 0.29 1.49 -10.18
C ILE A 35 0.82 2.55 -11.14
N ALA A 36 0.34 3.79 -11.01
CA ALA A 36 0.80 4.87 -11.87
C ALA A 36 2.31 5.07 -11.79
N ALA A 37 2.89 4.97 -10.58
CA ALA A 37 4.33 5.02 -10.40
C ALA A 37 5.04 3.83 -11.07
N LEU A 38 4.56 2.61 -10.85
CA LEU A 38 5.13 1.40 -11.45
C LEU A 38 5.10 1.45 -12.98
N GLU A 39 3.99 1.90 -13.58
CA GLU A 39 3.86 2.09 -15.03
C GLU A 39 4.84 3.13 -15.58
N ALA A 40 5.13 4.17 -14.80
CA ALA A 40 6.08 5.22 -15.19
C ALA A 40 7.54 4.77 -15.11
N ILE A 41 7.90 3.91 -14.14
CA ILE A 41 9.30 3.55 -13.86
C ILE A 41 9.71 2.16 -14.37
N ILE A 42 8.78 1.26 -14.60
CA ILE A 42 9.05 -0.11 -15.05
C ILE A 42 8.45 -0.32 -16.45
N PRO A 43 9.30 -0.35 -17.51
CA PRO A 43 8.84 -0.70 -18.84
C PRO A 43 8.15 -2.06 -18.84
N ASN A 44 7.00 -2.14 -19.50
CA ASN A 44 6.18 -3.35 -19.58
C ASN A 44 5.82 -3.95 -18.22
N VAL A 45 5.53 -3.12 -17.20
CA VAL A 45 5.09 -3.61 -15.87
C VAL A 45 3.94 -4.62 -15.95
N SER A 46 3.07 -4.49 -16.96
CA SER A 46 1.94 -5.40 -17.20
C SER A 46 2.33 -6.86 -17.42
N THR A 47 3.60 -7.16 -17.77
CA THR A 47 4.10 -8.53 -17.96
C THR A 47 4.82 -9.09 -16.73
N ARG A 48 5.03 -8.28 -15.69
CA ARG A 48 5.72 -8.70 -14.47
C ARG A 48 4.87 -9.67 -13.67
N SER A 49 5.45 -10.82 -13.36
CA SER A 49 4.81 -11.86 -12.53
C SER A 49 5.06 -11.68 -11.03
N SER A 50 6.06 -10.91 -10.65
CA SER A 50 6.40 -10.61 -9.27
C SER A 50 6.79 -9.15 -9.11
N ILE A 51 6.31 -8.52 -8.04
CA ILE A 51 6.62 -7.14 -7.65
C ILE A 51 6.88 -7.08 -6.14
N LYS A 52 7.95 -6.40 -5.75
CA LYS A 52 8.32 -6.08 -4.38
C LYS A 52 8.14 -4.58 -4.14
N LEU A 53 7.29 -4.23 -3.18
CA LEU A 53 7.03 -2.85 -2.80
C LEU A 53 7.49 -2.60 -1.38
N HIS A 54 8.21 -1.49 -1.18
CA HIS A 54 8.50 -0.96 0.15
C HIS A 54 7.61 0.25 0.43
N ILE A 55 6.88 0.20 1.55
CA ILE A 55 6.09 1.31 2.06
C ILE A 55 6.86 1.94 3.21
N ILE A 56 7.47 3.09 2.92
CA ILE A 56 8.36 3.82 3.83
C ILE A 56 7.54 4.76 4.72
N GLY A 57 7.91 4.82 6.00
CA GLY A 57 7.21 5.63 7.00
C GLY A 57 5.85 5.06 7.38
N ALA A 58 5.63 3.76 7.15
CA ALA A 58 4.34 3.12 7.34
C ALA A 58 3.82 3.29 8.78
N ALA A 59 2.55 3.70 8.87
CA ALA A 59 1.80 3.82 10.11
C ALA A 59 0.39 3.24 9.93
N ALA A 60 -0.50 3.52 10.89
CA ALA A 60 -1.85 2.93 10.91
C ALA A 60 -2.64 3.13 9.60
N VAL A 61 -2.46 4.27 8.92
CA VAL A 61 -3.16 4.58 7.66
C VAL A 61 -2.73 3.60 6.55
N GLU A 62 -1.44 3.37 6.38
CA GLU A 62 -0.91 2.45 5.38
C GLU A 62 -1.32 1.00 5.68
N PHE A 63 -1.33 0.59 6.96
CA PHE A 63 -1.83 -0.72 7.37
C PHE A 63 -3.32 -0.91 7.07
N ASN A 64 -4.15 0.12 7.32
CA ASN A 64 -5.58 0.07 7.01
C ASN A 64 -5.87 -0.08 5.51
N SER A 65 -4.90 0.25 4.64
CA SER A 65 -5.01 0.07 3.19
C SER A 65 -4.65 -1.35 2.72
N ILE A 66 -4.12 -2.22 3.58
CA ILE A 66 -3.78 -3.62 3.24
C ILE A 66 -4.91 -4.33 2.45
N PRO A 67 -6.20 -4.28 2.86
CA PRO A 67 -7.37 -4.71 2.07
C PRO A 67 -7.35 -4.39 0.58
N ALA A 68 -6.94 -3.18 0.22
CA ALA A 68 -6.97 -2.70 -1.15
C ALA A 68 -5.78 -3.17 -1.98
N PHE A 69 -4.67 -3.65 -1.40
CA PHE A 69 -3.50 -4.12 -2.18
C PHE A 69 -3.79 -5.29 -3.13
N LYS A 70 -4.88 -6.04 -2.92
CA LYS A 70 -5.34 -7.05 -3.89
C LYS A 70 -5.72 -6.45 -5.24
N GLU A 71 -6.10 -5.17 -5.27
CA GLU A 71 -6.47 -4.49 -6.52
C GLU A 71 -5.27 -4.35 -7.46
N LEU A 72 -4.04 -4.33 -6.94
CA LEU A 72 -2.83 -4.39 -7.79
C LEU A 72 -2.83 -5.64 -8.67
N SER A 73 -3.22 -6.79 -8.12
CA SER A 73 -3.30 -8.04 -8.87
C SER A 73 -4.48 -8.06 -9.87
N HIS A 74 -5.53 -7.27 -9.64
CA HIS A 74 -6.61 -7.12 -10.62
C HIS A 74 -6.20 -6.20 -11.77
N LEU A 75 -5.46 -5.13 -11.46
CA LEU A 75 -5.03 -4.11 -12.42
C LEU A 75 -3.78 -4.52 -13.21
N LEU A 76 -2.96 -5.44 -12.68
CA LEU A 76 -1.82 -6.06 -13.35
C LEU A 76 -2.07 -7.57 -13.52
N PRO A 77 -2.70 -8.01 -14.63
CA PRO A 77 -3.18 -9.39 -14.75
C PRO A 77 -2.10 -10.47 -14.70
N SER A 78 -0.87 -10.15 -15.12
CA SER A 78 0.26 -11.07 -15.06
C SER A 78 0.88 -11.18 -13.66
N LEU A 79 0.54 -10.28 -12.72
CA LEU A 79 1.09 -10.28 -11.38
C LEU A 79 0.56 -11.48 -10.57
N VAL A 80 1.46 -12.39 -10.25
CA VAL A 80 1.18 -13.58 -9.44
C VAL A 80 1.64 -13.40 -8.00
N VAL A 81 2.78 -12.73 -7.79
CA VAL A 81 3.39 -12.61 -6.46
C VAL A 81 3.61 -11.14 -6.10
N LEU A 82 2.93 -10.68 -5.06
CA LEU A 82 3.13 -9.35 -4.48
C LEU A 82 3.80 -9.48 -3.11
N HIS A 83 4.95 -8.84 -2.95
CA HIS A 83 5.64 -8.70 -1.66
C HIS A 83 5.54 -7.26 -1.18
N LEU A 84 5.03 -7.07 0.04
CA LEU A 84 4.90 -5.77 0.67
C LEU A 84 5.76 -5.72 1.92
N SER A 85 6.72 -4.80 1.97
CA SER A 85 7.48 -4.49 3.19
C SER A 85 7.03 -3.15 3.75
N PHE A 86 6.36 -3.18 4.90
CA PHE A 86 5.98 -1.96 5.63
C PHE A 86 7.10 -1.60 6.61
N VAL A 87 7.71 -0.44 6.40
CA VAL A 87 8.89 0.01 7.14
C VAL A 87 8.60 1.35 7.79
N GLY A 88 8.75 1.46 9.11
CA GLY A 88 8.53 2.73 9.81
C GLY A 88 8.59 2.63 11.33
N LEU A 89 8.78 3.78 12.00
CA LEU A 89 8.89 3.86 13.46
C LEU A 89 7.59 3.46 14.19
N ASN A 90 6.46 3.69 13.52
CA ASN A 90 5.10 3.47 14.04
C ASN A 90 4.50 2.14 13.55
N VAL A 91 5.29 1.30 12.87
CA VAL A 91 4.89 -0.04 12.49
C VAL A 91 4.65 -0.86 13.75
N ARG A 92 3.47 -1.45 13.86
CA ARG A 92 3.16 -2.48 14.86
C ARG A 92 3.21 -3.81 14.13
N GLY A 93 4.13 -4.69 14.53
CA GLY A 93 4.15 -6.05 14.03
C GLY A 93 2.84 -6.78 14.37
N PRO A 94 2.56 -7.91 13.69
CA PRO A 94 1.45 -8.79 14.05
C PRO A 94 1.60 -9.39 15.45
N THR A 95 2.82 -9.36 16.00
CA THR A 95 3.14 -9.64 17.40
C THR A 95 3.72 -8.38 18.03
N ASN A 96 3.62 -8.26 19.36
CA ASN A 96 4.31 -7.19 20.12
C ASN A 96 5.84 -7.37 20.14
N ASP A 97 6.36 -8.33 19.36
CA ASP A 97 7.77 -8.60 19.20
C ASP A 97 8.33 -7.68 18.08
N PRO A 98 9.26 -6.77 18.40
CA PRO A 98 9.89 -5.89 17.42
C PRO A 98 10.60 -6.63 16.28
N GLU A 99 10.96 -7.90 16.49
CA GLU A 99 11.78 -8.72 15.59
C GLU A 99 10.97 -9.80 14.82
N SER A 100 9.65 -9.85 15.00
CA SER A 100 8.82 -10.79 14.25
C SER A 100 8.69 -10.36 12.78
N HIS A 101 9.65 -10.79 11.98
CA HIS A 101 9.73 -10.53 10.54
C HIS A 101 9.14 -11.66 9.69
N SER A 102 8.38 -12.57 10.30
CA SER A 102 7.77 -13.68 9.56
C SER A 102 6.81 -13.11 8.50
N PRO A 103 6.95 -13.48 7.22
CA PRO A 103 6.02 -13.05 6.20
C PRO A 103 4.62 -13.56 6.51
N HIS A 104 3.65 -12.66 6.58
CA HIS A 104 2.26 -13.01 6.72
C HIS A 104 1.65 -13.07 5.33
N THR A 105 1.29 -14.27 4.88
CA THR A 105 0.58 -14.45 3.62
C THR A 105 -0.88 -14.12 3.83
N ARG A 106 -1.39 -13.24 2.98
CA ARG A 106 -2.79 -12.87 3.00
C ARG A 106 -3.56 -13.62 1.92
N GLN A 107 -4.75 -14.08 2.28
CA GLN A 107 -5.66 -14.69 1.33
C GLN A 107 -6.20 -13.63 0.35
N CYS A 108 -6.10 -13.93 -0.94
CA CYS A 108 -6.67 -13.13 -2.01
C CYS A 108 -8.18 -13.42 -2.16
N CYS A 109 -8.87 -12.70 -3.07
CA CYS A 109 -10.22 -13.10 -3.46
C CYS A 109 -10.23 -14.52 -4.06
N THR A 110 -11.41 -15.15 -4.14
CA THR A 110 -11.54 -16.54 -4.62
C THR A 110 -10.97 -16.73 -6.03
N MET A 111 -11.16 -15.77 -6.93
CA MET A 111 -10.61 -15.84 -8.29
C MET A 111 -9.09 -15.73 -8.29
N CYS A 112 -8.51 -14.72 -7.63
CA CYS A 112 -7.06 -14.56 -7.51
C CYS A 112 -6.39 -15.78 -6.86
N THR A 113 -7.03 -16.36 -5.84
CA THR A 113 -6.54 -17.58 -5.18
C THR A 113 -6.52 -18.77 -6.15
N LYS A 114 -7.58 -18.97 -6.95
CA LYS A 114 -7.61 -20.02 -7.98
C LYS A 114 -6.55 -19.83 -9.07
N MET A 115 -6.16 -18.58 -9.34
CA MET A 115 -5.08 -18.24 -10.26
C MET A 115 -3.68 -18.34 -9.62
N GLY A 116 -3.56 -18.83 -8.38
CA GLY A 116 -2.29 -18.99 -7.68
C GLY A 116 -1.66 -17.67 -7.22
N ARG A 117 -2.43 -16.57 -7.20
CA ARG A 117 -1.90 -15.25 -6.81
C ARG A 117 -1.75 -15.14 -5.30
N THR A 118 -0.64 -14.56 -4.85
CA THR A 118 -0.29 -14.43 -3.44
C THR A 118 0.14 -13.00 -3.08
N ILE A 119 -0.21 -12.59 -1.87
CA ILE A 119 0.26 -11.34 -1.26
C ILE A 119 0.96 -11.72 0.04
N SER A 120 2.23 -11.38 0.17
CA SER A 120 2.99 -11.56 1.39
C SER A 120 3.34 -10.20 1.98
N ILE A 121 3.23 -10.11 3.30
CA ILE A 121 3.43 -8.86 4.04
C ILE A 121 4.52 -9.09 5.08
N THR A 122 5.53 -8.24 5.06
CA THR A 122 6.52 -8.12 6.11
C THR A 122 6.43 -6.74 6.73
N SER A 123 6.79 -6.67 8.00
CA SER A 123 6.82 -5.43 8.77
C SER A 123 8.17 -5.29 9.45
N TRP A 124 8.73 -4.10 9.41
CA TRP A 124 9.96 -3.79 10.13
C TRP A 124 9.83 -2.43 10.83
N ARG A 125 10.11 -2.43 12.13
CA ARG A 125 9.98 -1.23 12.97
C ARG A 125 11.32 -0.53 13.10
N GLY A 126 11.39 0.68 12.56
CA GLY A 126 12.59 1.53 12.64
C GLY A 126 12.67 2.53 11.47
N PRO A 127 13.80 3.27 11.37
CA PRO A 127 14.05 4.14 10.23
C PRO A 127 14.54 3.36 9.00
N TYR A 128 14.09 3.77 7.81
CA TYR A 128 14.35 3.02 6.57
C TYR A 128 15.83 2.78 6.28
N HIS A 129 16.73 3.72 6.61
CA HIS A 129 18.16 3.53 6.40
C HIS A 129 18.74 2.39 7.24
N ALA A 130 18.23 2.15 8.45
CA ALA A 130 18.67 1.02 9.28
C ALA A 130 18.06 -0.31 8.80
N TYR A 131 16.90 -0.28 8.12
CA TYR A 131 16.34 -1.47 7.48
C TYR A 131 17.26 -2.01 6.37
N LEU A 132 17.94 -1.14 5.62
CA LEU A 132 18.87 -1.52 4.55
C LEU A 132 20.00 -2.43 5.03
N GLU A 133 20.44 -2.25 6.28
CA GLU A 133 21.55 -2.97 6.89
C GLU A 133 21.14 -4.34 7.47
N THR A 134 19.85 -4.70 7.37
CA THR A 134 19.33 -5.96 7.90
C THR A 134 19.39 -7.10 6.89
N GLU A 135 19.50 -8.33 7.36
CA GLU A 135 19.40 -9.54 6.51
C GLU A 135 18.02 -9.71 5.84
N PHE A 136 17.00 -9.06 6.41
CA PHE A 136 15.63 -9.05 5.93
C PHE A 136 15.42 -8.12 4.73
N TYR A 137 16.36 -7.20 4.47
CA TYR A 137 16.27 -6.31 3.33
C TYR A 137 16.31 -7.11 2.02
N LYS A 138 15.38 -6.78 1.14
CA LYS A 138 15.38 -7.20 -0.26
C LYS A 138 15.14 -5.94 -1.09
N THR A 139 15.93 -5.75 -2.15
CA THR A 139 15.75 -4.60 -3.04
C THR A 139 14.32 -4.56 -3.59
N PRO A 140 13.58 -3.45 -3.41
CA PRO A 140 12.24 -3.31 -3.96
C PRO A 140 12.29 -2.94 -5.45
N ASP A 141 11.23 -3.27 -6.18
CA ASP A 141 10.98 -2.73 -7.52
C ASP A 141 10.50 -1.27 -7.44
N LEU A 142 9.80 -0.91 -6.35
CA LEU A 142 9.40 0.45 -6.03
C LEU A 142 9.38 0.65 -4.51
N ALA A 143 9.99 1.74 -4.05
CA ALA A 143 9.86 2.21 -2.68
C ALA A 143 9.07 3.52 -2.67
N ALA A 144 8.02 3.59 -1.85
CA ALA A 144 7.10 4.71 -1.81
C ALA A 144 6.85 5.15 -0.37
N ALA A 145 6.80 6.46 -0.15
CA ALA A 145 6.47 7.06 1.13
C ALA A 145 5.10 7.74 1.02
N PHE A 146 4.16 7.36 1.89
CA PHE A 146 2.83 7.96 2.00
C PHE A 146 2.69 8.56 3.39
N HIS A 147 2.03 9.71 3.48
CA HIS A 147 1.77 10.41 4.75
C HIS A 147 3.00 10.52 5.67
N SER A 148 4.20 10.59 5.09
CA SER A 148 5.47 10.43 5.82
C SER A 148 5.84 11.62 6.70
N GLY A 149 5.04 12.70 6.66
CA GLY A 149 5.30 13.90 7.44
C GLY A 149 6.58 14.63 7.03
N PHE A 150 7.11 14.38 5.82
CA PHE A 150 8.16 15.22 5.22
C PHE A 150 7.57 16.60 4.91
N SER A 151 7.35 17.42 5.93
CA SER A 151 7.28 18.87 5.75
C SER A 151 8.69 19.32 5.40
N VAL A 152 8.88 19.81 4.19
CA VAL A 152 10.10 20.54 3.85
C VAL A 152 10.15 21.73 4.80
N ASN A 153 11.13 21.80 5.70
CA ASN A 153 11.46 23.08 6.30
C ASN A 153 11.90 23.94 5.11
N GLN A 154 11.02 24.84 4.69
CA GLN A 154 11.39 25.87 3.74
C GLN A 154 12.48 26.66 4.46
N GLN A 155 13.74 26.39 4.11
CA GLN A 155 14.86 27.20 4.53
C GLN A 155 14.58 28.55 3.88
N SER A 156 14.11 29.50 4.69
CA SER A 156 14.05 30.90 4.31
C SER A 156 15.48 31.35 4.12
N ASP A 157 15.86 31.53 2.85
CA ASP A 157 17.02 32.32 2.44
C ASP A 157 16.92 33.75 3.01
#